data_AF-A0A1I7JWL9-F1
#
_entry.id   AF-A0A1I7JWL9-F1
#
_cell.length_a   1.000
_cell.length_b   1.000
_cell.length_c   1.000
_cell.angle_alpha   90.00
_cell.angle_beta   90.00
_cell.angle_gamma   90.00
#
_symmetry.space_group_name_H-M   'P 1'
#
loop_
_entity.id
_entity.type
_entity.pdbx_description
1 polymer ?
#
loop_
_entity_poly.entity_id
_entity_poly.type
_entity_poly.pdbx_seq_one_letter_code
_entity_poly.pdbx_strand_id
1 'polypeptide(L)' 'MPYKDEWAKCPKCSKEANSLEQIEELFGYRNMGDGRVIPQSYCKECRRDGLKNK' A
#
# COMPACT_ATOMS: atom_id res chain seq x y z
N MET A 1 -11.00 14.31 -13.23
CA MET A 1 -10.43 14.89 -12.00
C MET A 1 -9.76 13.78 -11.20
N PRO A 2 -8.63 14.05 -10.53
CA PRO A 2 -7.78 13.02 -9.96
C PRO A 2 -8.44 12.50 -8.69
N TYR A 3 -9.12 11.36 -8.81
CA TYR A 3 -9.45 10.59 -7.63
C TYR A 3 -8.12 10.26 -6.96
N LYS A 4 -7.78 11.02 -5.90
CA LYS A 4 -7.06 10.44 -4.77
C LYS A 4 -8.02 9.41 -4.23
N ASP A 5 -8.09 8.26 -4.90
CA ASP A 5 -8.73 7.08 -4.37
C ASP A 5 -7.95 6.78 -3.08
N GLU A 6 -8.48 7.22 -1.95
CA GLU A 6 -8.02 6.92 -0.59
C GLU A 6 -8.25 5.44 -0.24
N TRP A 7 -8.41 4.61 -1.27
CA TRP A 7 -8.56 3.19 -1.18
C TRP A 7 -7.47 2.50 -2.02
N ALA A 8 -6.93 1.41 -1.50
CA ALA A 8 -5.90 0.62 -2.14
C ALA A 8 -6.31 -0.85 -2.10
N LYS A 9 -6.19 -1.53 -3.24
CA LYS A 9 -6.46 -2.97 -3.33
C LYS A 9 -5.21 -3.72 -3.73
N CYS A 10 -4.84 -4.73 -2.94
CA CYS A 10 -3.70 -5.57 -3.23
C CYS A 10 -4.08 -6.65 -4.24
N PRO A 11 -3.41 -6.75 -5.40
CA PRO A 11 -3.73 -7.76 -6.40
C PRO A 11 -3.34 -9.19 -5.99
N LYS A 12 -2.53 -9.36 -4.93
CA LYS A 12 -2.02 -10.68 -4.51
C LYS A 12 -2.80 -11.29 -3.34
N CYS A 13 -3.19 -10.46 -2.37
CA CYS A 13 -3.95 -10.88 -1.19
C CYS A 13 -5.43 -10.47 -1.26
N SER A 14 -5.87 -9.76 -2.31
CA SER A 14 -7.20 -9.14 -2.46
C SER A 14 -7.62 -8.22 -1.31
N LYS A 15 -6.70 -7.85 -0.41
CA LYS A 15 -6.98 -6.90 0.68
C LYS A 15 -7.31 -5.54 0.10
N GLU A 16 -8.35 -4.94 0.65
CA GLU A 16 -8.78 -3.59 0.35
C GLU A 16 -8.62 -2.73 1.60
N ALA A 17 -7.97 -1.60 1.44
CA ALA A 17 -7.99 -0.51 2.40
C ALA A 17 -8.89 0.57 1.80
N ASN A 18 -9.84 1.09 2.57
CA ASN A 18 -10.75 2.15 2.13
C ASN A 18 -10.50 3.48 2.86
N SER A 19 -9.49 3.52 3.74
CA SER A 19 -9.10 4.69 4.52
C SER A 19 -7.59 4.83 4.60
N LEU A 20 -7.10 6.06 4.82
CA LEU A 20 -5.68 6.35 5.01
C LEU A 20 -5.03 5.56 6.14
N GLU A 21 -5.75 5.32 7.24
CA GLU A 21 -5.29 4.49 8.37
C GLU A 21 -5.13 3.03 7.95
N GLN A 22 -6.10 2.48 7.20
CA GLN A 22 -6.02 1.12 6.68
C GLN A 22 -4.90 0.99 5.65
N ILE A 23 -4.70 2.01 4.82
CA ILE A 23 -3.58 2.06 3.90
C ILE A 23 -2.27 2.04 4.70
N GLU A 24 -2.13 2.84 5.76
CA GLU A 24 -0.92 2.84 6.58
C GLU A 24 -0.66 1.48 7.23
N GLU A 25 -1.70 0.89 7.81
CA GLU A 25 -1.63 -0.36 8.55
C GLU A 25 -1.37 -1.55 7.61
N LEU A 26 -2.16 -1.69 6.55
CA LEU A 26 -2.17 -2.83 5.63
C LEU A 26 -1.16 -2.70 4.50
N PHE A 27 -0.99 -1.52 3.90
CA PHE A 27 -0.13 -1.30 2.74
C PHE A 27 1.16 -0.58 3.11
N GLY A 28 1.12 0.41 3.99
CA GLY A 28 2.17 1.38 4.26
C GLY A 28 2.34 2.43 3.17
N TYR A 29 2.92 3.56 3.55
CA TYR A 29 3.33 4.61 2.63
C TYR A 29 4.80 4.46 2.23
N ARG A 30 5.15 4.94 1.05
CA ARG A 30 6.55 5.17 0.64
C ARG A 30 6.78 6.65 0.41
N ASN A 31 7.92 7.15 0.88
CA ASN A 31 8.37 8.49 0.55
C ASN A 31 9.03 8.47 -0.83
N MET A 32 8.60 9.37 -1.72
CA MET A 32 9.20 9.51 -3.05
C MET A 32 10.48 10.39 -3.04
N GLY A 33 11.00 10.75 -1.87
CA GLY A 33 12.14 11.68 -1.73
C GLY A 33 11.77 13.17 -1.89
N ASP A 34 10.71 13.46 -2.64
CA ASP A 34 10.21 14.82 -2.93
C ASP A 34 9.25 15.36 -1.83
N GLY A 35 9.28 14.80 -0.62
CA GLY A 35 8.33 15.11 0.47
C GLY A 35 6.92 14.53 0.27
N ARG A 36 6.62 13.92 -0.88
CA ARG A 36 5.35 13.24 -1.14
C ARG A 36 5.39 11.81 -0.61
N VAL A 37 4.39 11.47 0.21
CA VAL A 37 4.09 10.09 0.63
C VAL A 37 2.96 9.53 -0.22
N ILE A 38 3.20 8.38 -0.84
CA ILE A 38 2.21 7.69 -1.66
C ILE A 38 1.98 6.27 -1.13
N PRO A 39 0.73 5.77 -1.17
CA PRO A 39 0.42 4.41 -0.77
C PRO A 39 1.15 3.39 -1.64
N GLN A 40 1.51 2.25 -1.05
CA GLN A 40 2.06 1.12 -1.80
C GLN A 40 0.94 0.33 -2.49
N SER A 41 1.20 -0.22 -3.68
CA SER A 41 0.22 -1.05 -4.42
C SER A 41 0.05 -2.46 -3.84
N TYR A 42 1.01 -2.92 -3.02
CA TYR A 42 1.01 -4.27 -2.41
C TYR A 42 0.94 -4.19 -0.88
N CYS A 43 0.11 -5.06 -0.29
CA CYS A 43 -0.03 -5.20 1.17
C CYS A 43 1.33 -5.56 1.82
N LYS A 44 1.58 -5.07 3.05
CA LYS A 44 2.82 -5.33 3.82
C LYS A 44 3.11 -6.81 3.92
N GLU A 45 2.10 -7.64 4.10
CA GLU A 45 2.22 -9.11 4.11
C GLU A 45 2.75 -9.65 2.79
N CYS A 46 2.16 -9.29 1.64
CA CYS A 46 2.65 -9.77 0.35
C CYS A 46 4.06 -9.27 0.02
N ARG A 47 4.42 -8.06 0.48
CA ARG A 47 5.79 -7.54 0.37
C ARG A 47 6.77 -8.33 1.24
N ARG A 48 6.36 -8.72 2.44
CA ARG A 48 7.19 -9.49 3.38
C ARG A 48 7.30 -10.95 2.96
N ASP A 49 6.23 -11.53 2.42
CA ASP A 49 6.17 -12.89 1.89
C ASP A 49 7.12 -13.08 0.71
N GLY A 50 7.13 -12.15 -0.24
CA GLY A 50 8.07 -12.17 -1.37
C GLY A 50 9.55 -12.03 -0.97
N LEU A 51 9.84 -11.56 0.25
CA LEU A 51 11.21 -11.43 0.78
C LEU A 51 11.70 -12.69 1.50
N LYS A 52 10.81 -13.62 1.88
CA LYS A 52 11.17 -14.83 2.66
C LYS A 52 11.85 -15.93 1.85
N ASN A 53 12.03 -15.74 0.54
CA ASN A 53 12.71 -16.69 -0.36
C ASN A 53 14.17 -16.26 -0.67
N LYS A 54 14.93 -15.81 0.33
CA LYS A 54 16.37 -15.55 0.16
C LYS A 54 17.20 -16.15 1.29
#